data_AF-A0A433ZGC6-F1
#
_entry.id   AF-A0A433ZGC6-F1
#
_cell.length_a   1.000
_cell.length_b   1.000
_cell.length_c   1.000
_cell.angle_alpha   90.00
_cell.angle_beta   90.00
_cell.angle_gamma   90.00
#
_symmetry.space_group_name_H-M   'P 1'
#
loop_
_entity.id
_entity.type
_entity.pdbx_description
1 polymer ?
#
loop_
_entity_poly.entity_id
_entity_poly.type
_entity_poly.pdbx_seq_one_letter_code
_entity_poly.pdbx_strand_id
1 'polypeptide(L)'
;MKDAIELNIKGIKCDNPECDFRDDNVQVEDYDKWLNKSCPKCGANLLTQADYDNTKAILEIVKITNSIFPKRKDNEEIVTGKIEMDGTGKIDFTINS
;
A
#
# COMPACT_ATOMS: atom_id res chain seq x y z
N MET A 1 18.94 11.17 10.67
CA MET A 1 19.25 9.91 9.93
C MET A 1 17.98 9.11 9.82
N LYS A 2 17.51 8.89 8.59
CA LYS A 2 16.28 8.18 8.29
C LYS A 2 16.59 6.85 7.58
N ASP A 3 15.62 5.98 7.51
CA ASP A 3 15.74 4.76 6.73
C ASP A 3 15.90 5.06 5.24
N ALA A 4 16.53 4.16 4.50
CA ALA A 4 16.79 4.31 3.07
C ALA A 4 15.49 4.45 2.27
N ILE A 5 14.46 3.69 2.65
CA ILE A 5 13.11 3.75 2.09
C ILE A 5 12.10 3.94 3.21
N GLU A 6 11.13 4.83 2.98
CA GLU A 6 9.98 5.04 3.84
C GLU A 6 8.71 4.69 3.05
N LEU A 7 7.81 3.93 3.69
CA LEU A 7 6.56 3.52 3.07
C LEU A 7 5.40 3.92 3.97
N ASN A 8 4.38 4.54 3.38
CA ASN A 8 3.16 4.94 4.07
C ASN A 8 1.97 4.25 3.38
N ILE A 9 1.56 3.09 3.93
CA ILE A 9 0.37 2.36 3.49
C ILE A 9 -0.74 2.63 4.50
N LYS A 10 -1.87 3.15 4.01
CA LYS A 10 -3.08 3.33 4.81
C LYS A 10 -4.31 3.42 3.92
N GLY A 11 -5.45 3.21 4.54
CA GLY A 11 -6.77 3.29 3.95
C GLY A 11 -7.22 2.04 3.22
N ILE A 12 -8.50 1.98 2.89
CA ILE A 12 -9.14 0.93 2.09
C ILE A 12 -10.00 1.63 1.04
N LYS A 13 -9.97 1.16 -0.21
CA LYS A 13 -10.85 1.63 -1.29
C LYS A 13 -11.64 0.45 -1.87
N CYS A 14 -12.74 0.73 -2.55
CA CYS A 14 -13.43 -0.31 -3.30
C CYS A 14 -12.66 -0.67 -4.58
N ASP A 15 -12.59 -1.96 -4.90
CA ASP A 15 -11.96 -2.46 -6.13
C ASP A 15 -12.82 -2.22 -7.38
N ASN A 16 -14.10 -1.83 -7.22
CA ASN A 16 -14.96 -1.46 -8.33
C ASN A 16 -14.66 -0.01 -8.77
N PRO A 17 -14.15 0.23 -10.01
CA PRO A 17 -13.79 1.57 -10.48
C PRO A 17 -14.97 2.53 -10.58
N GLU A 18 -16.20 2.01 -10.67
CA GLU A 18 -17.43 2.81 -10.68
C GLU A 18 -17.94 3.14 -9.27
N CYS A 19 -17.20 2.74 -8.22
CA CYS A 19 -17.56 2.98 -6.82
C CYS A 19 -16.50 3.85 -6.13
N ASP A 20 -16.96 4.93 -5.52
CA ASP A 20 -16.13 5.92 -4.82
C ASP A 20 -15.96 5.63 -3.32
N PHE A 21 -16.26 4.42 -2.85
CA PHE A 21 -16.04 4.08 -1.44
C PHE A 21 -14.55 4.08 -1.11
N ARG A 22 -14.19 4.83 -0.07
CA ARG A 22 -12.87 4.83 0.54
C ARG A 22 -12.96 5.17 2.02
N ASP A 23 -12.08 4.57 2.82
CA ASP A 23 -11.82 4.94 4.21
C ASP A 23 -10.31 5.10 4.38
N ASP A 24 -9.83 6.34 4.51
CA ASP A 24 -8.41 6.65 4.60
C ASP A 24 -7.81 6.44 6.00
N ASN A 25 -8.62 6.04 6.98
CA ASN A 25 -8.20 5.89 8.37
C ASN A 25 -7.78 4.45 8.72
N VAL A 26 -8.05 3.49 7.84
CA VAL A 26 -7.66 2.09 8.05
C VAL A 26 -6.14 1.97 8.11
N GLN A 27 -5.63 1.41 9.20
CA GLN A 27 -4.19 1.17 9.36
C GLN A 27 -3.80 -0.15 8.68
N VAL A 28 -2.56 -0.25 8.18
CA VAL A 28 -2.09 -1.45 7.46
C VAL A 28 -2.08 -2.69 8.36
N GLU A 29 -1.91 -2.50 9.67
CA GLU A 29 -1.97 -3.56 10.68
C GLU A 29 -3.37 -4.19 10.79
N ASP A 30 -4.41 -3.47 10.36
CA ASP A 30 -5.80 -3.92 10.39
C ASP A 30 -6.26 -4.52 9.06
N TYR A 31 -5.42 -4.56 8.01
CA TYR A 31 -5.83 -5.01 6.67
C TYR A 31 -6.38 -6.46 6.64
N ASP A 32 -5.92 -7.32 7.56
CA ASP A 32 -6.46 -8.68 7.72
C ASP A 32 -7.97 -8.67 8.02
N LYS A 33 -8.44 -7.66 8.77
CA LYS A 33 -9.87 -7.47 9.08
C LYS A 33 -10.68 -6.99 7.88
N TRP A 34 -10.04 -6.57 6.80
CA TRP A 34 -10.71 -6.06 5.59
C TRP A 34 -10.68 -7.04 4.42
N LEU A 35 -9.93 -8.13 4.56
CA LEU A 35 -9.81 -9.19 3.57
C LEU A 35 -11.19 -9.75 3.18
N ASN A 36 -11.51 -9.68 1.88
CA ASN A 36 -12.77 -10.13 1.29
C ASN A 36 -14.03 -9.48 1.87
N LYS A 37 -13.92 -8.34 2.55
CA LYS A 37 -15.10 -7.59 2.99
C LYS A 37 -15.81 -6.97 1.80
N SER A 38 -17.14 -7.12 1.79
CA SER A 38 -18.00 -6.44 0.82
C SER A 38 -18.06 -4.95 1.09
N CYS A 39 -17.94 -4.18 0.03
CA CYS A 39 -18.12 -2.74 0.00
C CYS A 39 -19.54 -2.37 0.45
N PRO A 40 -19.71 -1.44 1.41
CA PRO A 40 -21.02 -1.06 1.90
C PRO A 40 -21.87 -0.29 0.86
N LYS A 41 -21.25 0.25 -0.20
CA LYS A 41 -21.95 0.97 -1.27
C LYS A 41 -22.43 0.05 -2.40
N CYS A 42 -21.61 -0.90 -2.85
CA CYS A 42 -21.91 -1.70 -4.06
C CYS A 42 -21.75 -3.22 -3.88
N GLY A 43 -21.29 -3.70 -2.72
CA GLY A 43 -21.10 -5.12 -2.44
C GLY A 43 -19.84 -5.76 -3.02
N ALA A 44 -19.11 -5.07 -3.92
CA ALA A 44 -17.83 -5.53 -4.47
C ALA A 44 -16.75 -5.68 -3.39
N ASN A 45 -15.63 -6.34 -3.70
CA ASN A 45 -14.55 -6.52 -2.74
C ASN A 45 -13.85 -5.19 -2.40
N LEU A 46 -13.35 -5.09 -1.17
CA LEU A 46 -12.55 -3.96 -0.66
C LEU A 46 -11.06 -4.29 -0.58
N LEU A 47 -10.72 -5.57 -0.44
CA LEU A 47 -9.34 -6.04 -0.39
C LEU A 47 -9.31 -7.52 -0.77
N THR A 48 -8.76 -7.82 -1.93
CA THR A 48 -8.58 -9.20 -2.38
C THR A 48 -7.40 -9.87 -1.67
N GLN A 49 -7.38 -11.19 -1.68
CA GLN A 49 -6.24 -11.96 -1.16
C GLN A 49 -4.94 -11.60 -1.88
N ALA A 50 -4.98 -11.39 -3.20
CA ALA A 50 -3.80 -11.04 -3.99
C ALA A 50 -3.21 -9.70 -3.57
N ASP A 51 -4.05 -8.67 -3.40
CA ASP A 51 -3.61 -7.34 -2.99
C ASP A 51 -3.10 -7.31 -1.53
N TYR A 52 -3.72 -8.12 -0.67
CA TYR A 52 -3.25 -8.30 0.70
C TYR A 52 -1.86 -8.97 0.77
N ASP A 53 -1.65 -10.02 -0.03
CA ASP A 53 -0.36 -10.72 -0.10
C ASP A 53 0.72 -9.83 -0.72
N ASN A 54 0.38 -9.07 -1.77
CA ASN A 54 1.26 -8.05 -2.35
C ASN A 54 1.66 -6.98 -1.33
N THR A 55 0.70 -6.48 -0.53
CA THR A 55 0.96 -5.51 0.53
C THR A 55 1.98 -6.05 1.54
N LYS A 56 1.83 -7.30 1.97
CA LYS A 56 2.78 -7.97 2.87
C LYS A 56 4.17 -8.10 2.25
N ALA A 57 4.23 -8.51 0.99
CA ALA A 57 5.50 -8.66 0.29
C ALA A 57 6.24 -7.31 0.19
N ILE A 58 5.53 -6.22 -0.10
CA ILE A 58 6.13 -4.86 -0.14
C ILE A 58 6.68 -4.46 1.24
N LEU A 59 5.92 -4.68 2.32
CA LEU A 59 6.37 -4.39 3.68
C LEU A 59 7.66 -5.16 4.03
N GLU A 60 7.74 -6.43 3.64
CA GLU A 60 8.91 -7.26 3.87
C GLU A 60 10.11 -6.79 3.04
N ILE A 61 9.91 -6.44 1.77
CA ILE A 61 10.94 -5.86 0.91
C ILE A 61 11.50 -4.56 1.50
N VAL A 62 10.65 -3.67 2.01
CA VAL A 62 11.11 -2.42 2.66
C VAL A 62 11.93 -2.72 3.91
N LYS A 63 11.49 -3.66 4.75
CA LYS A 63 12.23 -4.09 5.94
C LYS A 63 13.62 -4.65 5.57
N ILE A 64 13.69 -5.52 4.56
CA ILE A 64 14.96 -6.08 4.06
C ILE A 64 15.85 -4.96 3.53
N THR A 65 15.31 -4.07 2.71
CA THR A 65 16.06 -2.96 2.10
C THR A 65 16.66 -2.06 3.17
N ASN A 66 15.87 -1.67 4.17
CA ASN A 66 16.35 -0.83 5.28
C ASN A 66 17.37 -1.53 6.20
N SER A 67 17.46 -2.86 6.16
CA SER A 67 18.49 -3.63 6.87
C SER A 67 19.81 -3.76 6.10
N ILE A 68 19.76 -3.64 4.76
CA ILE A 68 20.92 -3.81 3.87
C ILE A 68 21.57 -2.46 3.55
N PHE A 69 20.76 -1.44 3.27
CA PHE A 69 21.24 -0.14 2.82
C PHE A 69 21.52 0.82 3.99
N PRO A 70 22.51 1.72 3.86
CA PRO A 70 22.80 2.68 4.90
C PRO A 70 21.63 3.65 5.12
N LYS A 71 21.52 4.16 6.35
CA LYS A 71 20.57 5.23 6.66
C LYS A 71 20.90 6.48 5.85
N ARG A 72 19.87 7.14 5.35
CA ARG A 72 19.98 8.40 4.62
C ARG A 72 20.13 9.59 5.55
N LYS A 73 20.82 10.62 5.09
CA LYS A 73 20.90 11.91 5.80
C LYS A 73 19.60 12.70 5.61
N ASP A 74 19.33 13.60 6.53
CA ASP A 74 18.06 14.35 6.52
C ASP A 74 17.99 15.39 5.38
N ASN A 75 19.13 15.75 4.79
CA ASN A 75 19.27 16.73 3.71
C ASN A 75 19.53 16.11 2.33
N GLU A 76 19.41 14.79 2.18
CA GLU A 76 19.51 14.11 0.88
C GLU A 76 18.18 14.27 0.10
N GLU A 77 18.28 14.49 -1.21
CA GLU A 77 17.12 14.49 -2.10
C GLU A 77 16.38 13.16 -2.04
N ILE A 78 15.05 13.21 -2.07
CA ILE A 78 14.20 12.03 -2.07
C ILE A 78 13.44 11.93 -3.38
N VAL A 79 13.42 10.72 -3.92
CA VAL A 79 12.49 10.35 -4.97
C VAL A 79 11.22 9.83 -4.29
N THR A 80 10.06 10.36 -4.70
CA THR A 80 8.77 9.91 -4.18
C THR A 80 8.04 9.10 -5.25
N GLY A 81 7.21 8.16 -4.84
CA GLY A 81 6.41 7.38 -5.77
C GLY A 81 5.06 6.99 -5.18
N LYS A 82 4.15 6.60 -6.07
CA LYS A 82 2.84 6.04 -5.72
C LYS A 82 2.82 4.58 -6.12
N ILE A 83 2.28 3.75 -5.23
CA ILE A 83 1.92 2.36 -5.50
C ILE A 83 0.39 2.30 -5.59
N GLU A 84 -0.13 1.71 -6.64
CA GLU A 84 -1.57 1.48 -6.81
C GLU A 84 -1.86 0.02 -7.13
N MET A 85 -2.88 -0.52 -6.47
CA MET A 85 -3.45 -1.84 -6.73
C MET A 85 -4.93 -1.68 -7.10
N ASP A 86 -5.43 -2.58 -7.95
CA ASP A 86 -6.74 -2.50 -8.60
C ASP A 86 -7.66 -3.70 -8.25
N GLY A 87 -7.32 -4.49 -7.23
CA GLY A 87 -8.05 -5.71 -6.87
C GLY A 87 -7.63 -6.94 -7.68
N THR A 88 -6.91 -6.79 -8.80
CA THR A 88 -6.53 -7.93 -9.67
C THR A 88 -5.19 -8.56 -9.29
N GLY A 89 -4.52 -8.06 -8.25
CA GLY A 89 -3.15 -8.43 -7.91
C GLY A 89 -2.08 -7.72 -8.75
N LYS A 90 -2.48 -6.81 -9.65
CA LYS A 90 -1.54 -5.94 -10.37
C LYS A 90 -1.08 -4.80 -9.48
N ILE A 91 0.19 -4.43 -9.64
CA ILE A 91 0.80 -3.32 -8.91
C ILE A 91 1.36 -2.33 -9.92
N ASP A 92 0.82 -1.12 -9.90
CA ASP A 92 1.32 0.00 -10.70
C ASP A 92 2.21 0.89 -9.83
N PHE A 93 3.39 1.20 -10.35
CA PHE A 93 4.38 2.05 -9.69
C PHE A 93 4.61 3.30 -10.52
N THR A 94 4.38 4.46 -9.92
CA THR A 94 4.66 5.77 -10.54
C THR A 94 5.70 6.49 -9.72
N ILE A 95 6.82 6.86 -10.34
CA ILE A 95 7.88 7.64 -9.71
C ILE A 95 7.69 9.12 -10.07
N ASN A 96 7.60 9.97 -9.05
CA ASN A 96 7.58 11.42 -9.18
C ASN A 96 9.00 11.93 -8.86
N SER A 97 9.73 12.34 -9.90
CA SER A 97 11.04 12.99 -9.82
C SER A 97 10.91 14.50 -9.82
#